data_AF-A0A7X3RNR4-F1
#
_entry.id   AF-A0A7X3RNR4-F1
#
_cell.length_a   1.000
_cell.length_b   1.000
_cell.length_c   1.000
_cell.angle_alpha   90.00
_cell.angle_beta   90.00
_cell.angle_gamma   90.00
#
_symmetry.space_group_name_H-M   'P 1'
#
loop_
_entity.id
_entity.type
_entity.pdbx_description
1 polymer ?
#
loop_
_entity_poly.entity_id
_entity_poly.type
_entity_poly.pdbx_seq_one_letter_code
_entity_poly.pdbx_strand_id
1 'polypeptide(L)' 'MTFVRDENDNMFIDLAFASNAQYIITQNINDFTKGTELRFDQFDIITPAQFVRYWRQRYE' A
#
# COMPACT_ATOMS: atom_id res chain seq x y z
N MET A 1 6.57 23.08 -8.30
CA MET A 1 5.63 22.71 -7.22
C MET A 1 6.01 21.31 -6.76
N THR A 2 7.02 21.20 -5.91
CA THR A 2 7.61 19.93 -5.49
C THR A 2 6.78 19.37 -4.35
N PHE A 3 6.05 18.27 -4.60
CA PHE A 3 5.35 17.52 -3.57
C PHE A 3 6.40 16.95 -2.61
N VAL A 4 6.43 17.42 -1.37
CA VAL A 4 7.22 16.81 -0.31
C VAL A 4 6.42 15.61 0.16
N ARG A 5 6.86 14.39 -0.20
CA ARG A 5 6.40 13.20 0.50
C ARG A 5 6.85 13.33 1.95
N ASP A 6 5.93 13.22 2.88
CA ASP A 6 6.26 13.18 4.30
C ASP A 6 7.19 11.96 4.51
N GLU A 7 8.32 12.15 5.18
CA GLU A 7 9.38 11.13 5.30
C GLU A 7 8.86 9.83 5.92
N ASN A 8 7.78 9.93 6.69
CA ASN A 8 7.14 8.82 7.37
C ASN A 8 6.44 7.83 6.41
N ASP A 9 5.81 8.31 5.33
CA ASP A 9 5.10 7.45 4.38
C ASP A 9 6.07 6.63 3.51
N ASN A 10 7.26 7.20 3.23
CA ASN A 10 8.32 6.49 2.52
C ASN A 10 8.80 5.26 3.31
N MET A 11 8.83 5.32 4.66
CA MET A 11 9.32 4.21 5.48
C MET A 11 8.46 2.94 5.34
N PHE A 12 7.14 3.06 5.25
CA PHE A 12 6.25 1.90 5.07
C PHE A 12 6.38 1.26 3.69
N ILE A 13 6.60 2.09 2.66
CA ILE A 13 6.87 1.64 1.29
C ILE A 13 8.21 0.89 1.24
N ASP A 14 9.26 1.45 1.84
CA ASP A 14 10.59 0.85 1.88
C ASP A 14 10.57 -0.48 2.65
N LEU A 15 9.82 -0.55 3.77
CA LEU A 15 9.62 -1.79 4.52
C LEU A 15 8.86 -2.85 3.70
N ALA A 16 7.77 -2.46 3.02
CA ALA A 16 7.02 -3.37 2.17
C ALA A 16 7.89 -3.93 1.04
N PHE A 17 8.73 -3.09 0.45
CA PHE A 17 9.69 -3.48 -0.58
C PHE A 17 10.76 -4.43 0.00
N ALA A 18 11.40 -4.07 1.11
CA ALA A 18 12.46 -4.87 1.74
C ALA A 18 11.98 -6.22 2.28
N SER A 19 10.72 -6.29 2.71
CA SER A 19 10.09 -7.53 3.19
C SER A 19 9.49 -8.39 2.07
N ASN A 20 9.51 -7.91 0.82
CA ASN A 20 8.79 -8.51 -0.30
C ASN A 20 7.31 -8.78 0.06
N ALA A 21 6.70 -7.83 0.76
CA ALA A 21 5.29 -7.90 1.12
C ALA A 21 4.44 -7.90 -0.15
N GLN A 22 3.32 -8.62 -0.13
CA GLN A 22 2.36 -8.59 -1.24
C GLN A 22 1.32 -7.48 -1.06
N TYR A 23 1.09 -7.04 0.18
CA TYR A 23 0.03 -6.09 0.51
C TYR A 23 0.49 -5.08 1.57
N ILE A 24 0.14 -3.82 1.36
CA ILE A 24 0.04 -2.82 2.43
C ILE A 24 -1.44 -2.66 2.75
N ILE A 25 -1.82 -2.96 3.99
CA ILE A 25 -3.21 -2.89 4.43
C ILE A 25 -3.42 -1.61 5.25
N THR A 26 -4.20 -0.67 4.74
CA THR A 26 -4.44 0.64 5.39
C THR A 26 -5.82 1.20 5.07
N GLN A 27 -6.40 1.96 6.01
CA GLN A 27 -7.64 2.71 5.77
C GLN A 27 -7.41 3.99 4.95
N ASN A 28 -6.17 4.48 4.91
CA ASN A 28 -5.83 5.76 4.28
C ASN A 28 -5.13 5.59 2.93
N ILE A 29 -5.79 4.93 1.98
CA ILE A 29 -5.22 4.62 0.66
C ILE A 29 -4.80 5.90 -0.08
N ASN A 30 -5.56 6.99 0.09
CA ASN A 30 -5.31 8.24 -0.62
C ASN A 30 -3.96 8.86 -0.25
N ASP A 31 -3.48 8.68 0.97
CA ASP A 31 -2.20 9.27 1.38
C ASP A 31 -1.01 8.48 0.82
N PHE A 32 -1.17 7.18 0.56
CA PHE A 32 -0.16 6.37 -0.15
C PHE A 32 -0.24 6.46 -1.68
N THR A 33 -1.33 7.01 -2.23
CA THR A 33 -1.56 7.16 -3.68
C THR A 33 -1.45 8.60 -4.20
N LYS A 34 -1.42 9.60 -3.30
CA LYS A 34 -1.17 11.02 -3.66
C LYS A 34 0.31 11.22 -4.01
N GLY A 35 0.60 11.47 -5.29
CA GLY A 35 1.96 11.75 -5.77
C GLY A 35 2.72 10.51 -6.25
N THR A 36 2.01 9.39 -6.44
CA THR A 36 2.55 8.13 -6.96
C THR A 36 1.90 7.82 -8.30
N GLU A 37 2.49 8.36 -9.36
CA GLU A 37 2.51 7.72 -10.68
C GLU A 37 3.25 6.36 -10.65
N LEU A 38 3.80 5.99 -9.48
CA LEU A 38 4.37 4.70 -9.17
C LEU A 38 3.24 3.69 -8.92
N ARG A 39 2.90 2.95 -9.96
CA ARG A 39 2.35 1.61 -9.78
C ARG A 39 3.43 0.77 -9.10
N PHE A 40 3.25 0.45 -7.83
CA PHE A 40 4.12 -0.51 -7.17
C PHE A 40 3.72 -1.90 -7.67
N ASP A 41 4.35 -2.35 -8.75
CA ASP A 41 4.08 -3.69 -9.32
C ASP A 41 4.40 -4.83 -8.34
N GLN A 42 5.09 -4.53 -7.23
CA GLN A 42 5.52 -5.50 -6.23
C GLN A 42 4.51 -5.72 -5.09
N PHE A 43 3.66 -4.74 -4.78
CA PHE A 43 2.68 -4.87 -3.70
C PHE A 43 1.43 -4.01 -3.91
N ASP A 44 0.28 -4.53 -3.46
CA ASP A 44 -1.00 -3.84 -3.55
C ASP A 44 -1.30 -3.06 -2.25
N ILE A 45 -1.81 -1.84 -2.38
CA ILE A 45 -2.31 -1.06 -1.24
C ILE A 45 -3.83 -1.23 -1.17
N ILE A 46 -4.32 -1.87 -0.11
CA ILE A 46 -5.75 -2.21 0.04
C ILE A 46 -6.29 -1.85 1.43
N THR A 47 -7.60 -1.66 1.52
CA THR A 47 -8.26 -1.51 2.83
C THR A 47 -8.38 -2.85 3.56
N PRO A 48 -8.47 -2.83 4.90
CA PRO A 48 -8.81 -4.02 5.68
C PRO A 48 -10.08 -4.74 5.20
N ALA A 49 -11.11 -3.97 4.82
CA ALA A 49 -12.37 -4.53 4.32
C ALA A 49 -12.18 -5.26 2.98
N GLN A 50 -11.36 -4.71 2.08
CA GLN A 50 -11.00 -5.36 0.82
C GLN A 50 -10.19 -6.63 1.06
N PHE A 51 -9.21 -6.59 1.97
CA PHE A 51 -8.38 -7.76 2.29
C PHE A 51 -9.22 -8.92 2.82
N VAL A 52 -10.09 -8.69 3.81
CA VAL A 52 -10.96 -9.73 4.37
C VAL A 52 -11.86 -10.33 3.29
N ARG A 53 -12.43 -9.50 2.41
CA ARG A 53 -13.26 -9.97 1.30
C ARG A 53 -12.47 -10.86 0.34
N TYR A 54 -11.27 -10.43 -0.05
CA TYR A 54 -10.37 -11.19 -0.93
C TYR A 54 -9.98 -12.53 -0.29
N TRP A 55 -9.58 -12.51 0.98
CA TRP A 55 -9.14 -13.70 1.69
C TRP A 55 -10.25 -14.75 1.76
N ARG A 56 -11.47 -14.34 2.14
CA ARG A 56 -12.63 -15.26 2.17
C ARG A 56 -12.90 -15.88 0.81
N GLN A 57 -12.93 -15.08 -0.26
CA GLN A 57 -13.16 -15.62 -1.61
C GLN A 57 -12.13 -16.65 -2.07
N ARG A 58 -10.91 -16.63 -1.50
CA ARG A 58 -9.81 -17.50 -1.92
C ARG A 58 -9.63 -18.73 -1.04
N TYR A 59 -10.03 -18.68 0.22
CA TYR A 59 -9.69 -19.69 1.22
C TYR A 59 -10.88 -20.24 2.01
N GLU A 60 -12.07 -19.67 1.85
CA GLU A 60 -13.34 -20.15 2.42
C GLU A 60 -14.21 -20.74 1.31
#